data_AF-A0A974TVA8-F1
#
_entry.id   AF-A0A974TVA8-F1
#
_cell.length_a   1.000
_cell.length_b   1.000
_cell.length_c   1.000
_cell.angle_alpha   90.00
_cell.angle_beta   90.00
_cell.angle_gamma   90.00
#
_symmetry.space_group_name_H-M   'P 1'
#
loop_
_entity.id
_entity.type
_entity.pdbx_description
1 polymer ?
#
loop_
_entity_poly.entity_id
_entity_poly.type
_entity_poly.pdbx_seq_one_letter_code
_entity_poly.pdbx_strand_id
1 'polypeptide(L)'
;MRSLLLTLSAGALTASIATAAEPLIFHTANFGDDTVVSLGLVGNRLSDQADYDYDVLISLSQKHDKSGDVYSDPGRHRALVKCSDPARVSVRGVDYAVSTSLARGIDWKSDLWVAVCSPSVS
;
A
#
# COMPACT_ATOMS: atom_id res chain seq x y z
N MET A 1 -55.84 28.55 23.41
CA MET A 1 -54.65 29.07 22.69
C MET A 1 -53.57 28.01 22.77
N ARG A 2 -52.99 27.64 21.63
CA ARG A 2 -52.03 26.53 21.43
C ARG A 2 -50.64 26.97 21.91
N SER A 3 -50.01 26.21 22.79
CA SER A 3 -48.56 26.34 23.06
C SER A 3 -47.84 25.12 22.52
N LEU A 4 -47.05 25.34 21.46
CA LEU A 4 -46.22 24.34 20.80
C LEU A 4 -45.05 23.92 21.70
N LEU A 5 -44.86 22.61 21.87
CA LEU A 5 -43.65 22.03 22.43
C LEU A 5 -42.61 21.88 21.30
N LEU A 6 -41.52 22.64 21.36
CA LEU A 6 -40.36 22.48 20.48
C LEU A 6 -39.33 21.59 21.19
N THR A 7 -39.28 20.31 20.82
CA THR A 7 -38.16 19.42 21.15
C THR A 7 -37.03 19.64 20.16
N LEU A 8 -35.89 20.16 20.64
CA LEU A 8 -34.66 20.33 19.87
C LEU A 8 -33.80 19.07 20.05
N SER A 9 -33.79 18.17 19.08
CA SER A 9 -32.91 17.00 19.07
C SER A 9 -31.52 17.40 18.57
N ALA A 10 -30.56 17.52 19.49
CA ALA A 10 -29.15 17.72 19.17
C ALA A 10 -28.53 16.40 18.70
N GLY A 11 -28.41 16.21 17.39
CA GLY A 11 -27.63 15.13 16.80
C GLY A 11 -26.14 15.43 16.91
N ALA A 12 -25.43 14.72 17.79
CA ALA A 12 -23.98 14.77 17.84
C ALA A 12 -23.40 14.04 16.61
N LEU A 13 -22.95 14.79 15.60
CA LEU A 13 -22.14 14.24 14.51
C LEU A 13 -20.75 13.93 15.06
N THR A 14 -20.49 12.66 15.38
CA THR A 14 -19.13 12.19 15.62
C THR A 14 -18.44 12.06 14.26
N ALA A 15 -17.66 13.07 13.86
CA ALA A 15 -16.74 12.93 12.75
C ALA A 15 -15.60 12.00 13.17
N SER A 16 -15.59 10.77 12.66
CA SER A 16 -14.45 9.85 12.84
C SER A 16 -13.23 10.46 12.18
N ILE A 17 -12.23 10.84 12.97
CA ILE A 17 -10.92 11.25 12.47
C ILE A 17 -10.25 9.99 11.95
N ALA A 18 -10.25 9.79 10.64
CA ALA A 18 -9.48 8.71 10.03
C ALA A 18 -7.99 9.06 10.15
N THR A 19 -7.27 8.39 11.04
CA THR A 19 -5.80 8.43 11.06
C THR A 19 -5.30 7.63 9.86
N ALA A 20 -4.81 8.32 8.82
CA ALA A 20 -4.12 7.65 7.74
C ALA A 20 -2.80 7.11 8.30
N ALA A 21 -2.69 5.79 8.44
CA ALA A 21 -1.42 5.15 8.78
C ALA A 21 -0.42 5.42 7.65
N GLU A 22 0.83 5.73 8.02
CA GLU A 22 1.89 5.91 7.02
C GLU A 22 2.10 4.61 6.23
N PRO A 23 2.39 4.70 4.92
CA PRO A 23 2.67 3.52 4.11
C PRO A 23 3.86 2.73 4.67
N LEU A 24 3.75 1.40 4.74
CA LEU A 24 4.90 0.55 5.02
C LEU A 24 5.81 0.54 3.78
N ILE A 25 6.94 1.25 3.83
CA ILE A 25 7.91 1.24 2.74
C ILE A 25 8.53 -0.16 2.63
N PHE A 26 8.30 -0.83 1.51
CA PHE A 26 8.81 -2.19 1.27
C PHE A 26 9.98 -2.22 0.28
N HIS A 27 10.13 -1.18 -0.56
CA HIS A 27 11.22 -1.07 -1.52
C HIS A 27 11.65 0.38 -1.71
N THR A 28 12.96 0.58 -1.83
CA THR A 28 13.56 1.87 -2.17
C THR A 28 14.62 1.66 -3.24
N ALA A 29 14.54 2.44 -4.32
CA ALA A 29 15.51 2.47 -5.40
C ALA A 29 16.21 3.83 -5.45
N ASN A 30 17.54 3.81 -5.58
CA ASN A 30 18.37 5.00 -5.73
C ASN A 30 18.83 5.09 -7.18
N PHE A 31 18.63 6.24 -7.81
CA PHE A 31 19.01 6.52 -9.19
C PHE A 31 20.24 7.44 -9.23
N GLY A 32 20.96 7.42 -10.35
CA GLY A 32 22.25 8.14 -10.49
C GLY A 32 22.13 9.67 -10.54
N ASP A 33 20.91 10.20 -10.62
CA ASP A 33 20.57 11.61 -10.64
C ASP A 33 20.10 12.12 -9.27
N ASP A 34 20.51 11.48 -8.17
CA ASP A 34 20.09 11.78 -6.79
C ASP A 34 18.57 11.61 -6.55
N THR A 35 17.87 10.94 -7.47
CA THR A 35 16.46 10.58 -7.30
C THR A 35 16.35 9.29 -6.47
N VAL A 36 15.50 9.32 -5.44
CA VAL A 36 15.13 8.18 -4.62
C VAL A 36 13.64 7.89 -4.83
N VAL A 37 13.30 6.68 -5.26
CA VAL A 37 11.91 6.23 -5.40
C VAL A 37 11.60 5.21 -4.32
N SER A 38 10.51 5.42 -3.59
CA SER A 38 10.02 4.50 -2.57
C SER A 38 8.65 3.94 -2.96
N LEU A 39 8.48 2.64 -2.75
CA LEU A 39 7.20 1.96 -2.88
C LEU A 39 6.70 1.56 -1.49
N GLY A 40 5.46 1.92 -1.21
CA GLY A 40 4.83 1.69 0.09
C GLY A 40 3.58 0.84 -0.03
N LEU A 41 3.34 -0.04 0.95
CA LEU A 41 2.11 -0.79 1.09
C LEU A 41 1.12 0.06 1.90
N VAL A 42 0.01 0.47 1.27
CA VAL A 42 -1.04 1.29 1.91
C VAL A 42 -2.31 0.53 2.23
N GLY A 43 -2.40 -0.72 1.79
CA GLY A 43 -3.50 -1.61 2.12
C GLY A 43 -3.27 -3.01 1.57
N ASN A 44 -3.74 -4.00 2.31
CA ASN A 44 -3.86 -5.38 1.84
C ASN A 44 -5.25 -5.91 2.21
N ARG A 45 -5.75 -6.85 1.42
CA ARG A 45 -6.94 -7.65 1.72
C ARG A 45 -6.79 -9.00 1.04
N LEU A 46 -7.59 -9.98 1.46
CA LEU A 46 -7.70 -11.23 0.74
C LEU A 46 -8.20 -10.99 -0.69
N SER A 47 -7.64 -11.73 -1.63
CA SER A 47 -8.00 -11.61 -3.04
C SER A 47 -9.27 -12.42 -3.35
N ASP A 48 -10.18 -11.84 -4.15
CA ASP A 48 -11.32 -12.54 -4.74
C ASP A 48 -10.93 -13.35 -5.99
N GLN A 49 -9.69 -13.20 -6.47
CA GLN A 49 -9.15 -13.98 -7.58
C GLN A 49 -8.56 -15.28 -7.01
N ALA A 50 -9.14 -16.42 -7.36
CA ALA A 50 -8.82 -17.74 -6.80
C ALA A 50 -7.33 -18.14 -6.84
N ASP A 51 -6.60 -17.56 -7.79
CA ASP A 51 -5.19 -17.83 -8.06
C ASP A 51 -4.21 -17.01 -7.21
N TYR A 52 -4.73 -16.10 -6.38
CA TYR A 52 -3.97 -15.12 -5.60
C TYR A 52 -4.46 -15.11 -4.15
N ASP A 53 -3.54 -14.88 -3.22
CA ASP A 53 -3.82 -14.85 -1.79
C ASP A 53 -4.25 -13.43 -1.36
N TYR A 54 -3.58 -12.39 -1.90
CA TYR A 54 -3.81 -11.00 -1.52
C TYR A 54 -4.02 -10.06 -2.72
N ASP A 55 -4.85 -9.04 -2.49
CA ASP A 55 -5.02 -7.85 -3.30
C ASP A 55 -4.47 -6.66 -2.51
N VAL A 56 -3.45 -6.00 -3.05
CA VAL A 56 -2.69 -4.96 -2.36
C VAL A 56 -2.73 -3.64 -3.10
N LEU A 57 -2.64 -2.55 -2.34
CA LEU A 57 -2.51 -1.19 -2.86
C LEU A 57 -1.13 -0.65 -2.53
N ILE A 58 -0.45 -0.17 -3.56
CA ILE A 58 0.91 0.34 -3.51
C ILE A 58 0.88 1.85 -3.75
N SER A 59 1.53 2.61 -2.86
CA SER A 59 1.86 4.02 -3.08
C SER A 59 3.24 4.15 -3.70
N LEU A 60 3.43 5.22 -4.48
CA LEU A 60 4.73 5.61 -5.01
C LEU A 60 5.06 7.01 -4.49
N SER A 61 6.28 7.18 -3.99
CA SER A 61 6.84 8.49 -3.70
C SER A 61 8.24 8.61 -4.29
N GLN A 62 8.60 9.83 -4.64
CA GLN A 62 9.91 10.20 -5.13
C GLN A 62 10.44 11.33 -4.27
N LYS A 63 11.73 11.27 -3.93
CA LYS A 63 12.46 12.34 -3.29
C LYS A 63 13.71 12.65 -4.11
N HIS A 64 14.09 13.92 -4.20
CA HIS A 64 15.40 14.30 -4.70
C HIS A 64 16.32 14.63 -3.51
N ASP A 65 17.41 13.89 -3.35
CA ASP A 65 18.19 13.93 -2.11
C ASP A 65 18.90 15.26 -1.85
N LYS A 66 19.23 16.00 -2.92
CA LYS A 66 19.94 17.29 -2.80
C LYS A 66 19.02 18.48 -2.59
N SER A 67 17.88 18.54 -3.28
CA SER A 67 16.92 19.65 -3.15
C SER A 67 15.93 19.44 -2.01
N GLY A 68 15.71 18.18 -1.60
CA GLY A 68 14.69 17.82 -0.64
C GLY A 68 13.27 17.81 -1.23
N ASP A 69 13.13 17.98 -2.56
CA ASP A 69 11.83 17.93 -3.22
C ASP A 69 11.21 16.54 -3.06
N VAL A 70 9.94 16.51 -2.65
CA VAL A 70 9.18 15.27 -2.47
C VAL A 70 7.95 15.33 -3.38
N TYR A 71 7.82 14.31 -4.23
CA TYR A 71 6.61 14.04 -4.97
C TYR A 71 5.96 12.77 -4.40
N SER A 72 4.67 12.87 -4.08
CA SER A 72 3.84 11.72 -3.73
C SER A 72 2.84 11.51 -4.85
N ASP A 73 2.89 10.34 -5.49
CA ASP A 73 1.90 9.98 -6.48
C ASP A 73 0.53 9.82 -5.80
N PRO A 74 -0.51 10.57 -6.22
CA PRO A 74 -1.86 10.39 -5.67
C PRO A 74 -2.48 9.04 -6.07
N GLY A 75 -1.90 8.35 -7.05
CA GLY A 75 -2.32 7.02 -7.48
C GLY A 75 -2.19 5.96 -6.38
N ARG A 76 -3.11 4.99 -6.41
CA ARG A 76 -3.01 3.74 -5.65
C ARG A 76 -2.92 2.58 -6.63
N HIS A 77 -1.73 2.00 -6.74
CA HIS A 77 -1.46 0.97 -7.73
C HIS A 77 -1.83 -0.39 -7.19
N ARG A 78 -2.78 -1.05 -7.84
CA ARG A 78 -3.24 -2.38 -7.45
C ARG A 78 -2.25 -3.45 -7.94
N ALA A 79 -1.92 -4.39 -7.06
CA ALA A 79 -1.22 -5.63 -7.42
C ALA A 79 -1.87 -6.83 -6.72
N LEU A 80 -1.71 -8.01 -7.31
CA LEU A 80 -2.13 -9.27 -6.69
C LEU A 80 -0.89 -10.06 -6.29
N VAL A 81 -0.94 -10.75 -5.16
CA VAL A 81 0.19 -11.52 -4.63
C VAL A 81 -0.24 -12.96 -4.34
N LYS A 82 0.50 -13.92 -4.90
CA LYS A 82 0.40 -15.34 -4.56
C LYS A 82 1.60 -15.74 -3.70
N CYS A 83 1.34 -16.14 -2.47
CA CYS A 83 2.33 -16.54 -1.47
C CYS A 83 2.76 -18.00 -1.62
N SER A 84 1.89 -18.86 -2.13
CA SER A 84 2.20 -20.27 -2.37
C SER A 84 2.99 -20.49 -3.65
N ASP A 85 3.82 -21.53 -3.70
CA ASP A 85 4.55 -21.89 -4.92
C ASP A 85 3.61 -22.37 -6.04
N PRO A 86 3.83 -21.96 -7.31
CA PRO A 86 4.85 -21.01 -7.74
C PRO A 86 4.47 -19.57 -7.35
N ALA A 87 5.33 -18.92 -6.57
CA ALA A 87 5.10 -17.57 -6.08
C ALA A 87 5.11 -16.57 -7.23
N ARG A 88 4.16 -15.62 -7.21
CA ARG A 88 4.07 -14.57 -8.23
C ARG A 88 3.42 -13.29 -7.72
N VAL A 89 3.76 -12.20 -8.40
CA VAL A 89 3.10 -10.91 -8.29
C VAL A 89 2.46 -10.58 -9.64
N SER A 90 1.20 -10.14 -9.64
CA SER A 90 0.51 -9.71 -10.85
C SER A 90 0.21 -8.22 -10.81
N VAL A 91 0.59 -7.52 -11.88
CA VAL A 91 0.36 -6.08 -12.04
C VAL A 91 -0.37 -5.86 -13.34
N ARG A 92 -1.56 -5.25 -13.27
CA ARG A 92 -2.41 -4.99 -14.44
C ARG A 92 -2.66 -6.24 -15.31
N GLY A 93 -2.75 -7.41 -14.67
CA GLY A 93 -3.00 -8.70 -15.34
C GLY A 93 -1.76 -9.37 -15.94
N VAL A 94 -0.56 -8.82 -15.71
CA VAL A 94 0.71 -9.45 -16.11
C VAL A 94 1.34 -10.11 -14.90
N ASP A 95 1.61 -11.41 -15.03
CA ASP A 95 2.19 -12.22 -13.97
C ASP A 95 3.72 -12.22 -14.04
N TYR A 96 4.34 -11.96 -12.91
CA TYR A 96 5.78 -12.01 -12.72
C TYR A 96 6.10 -13.07 -11.67
N ALA A 97 6.87 -14.09 -12.07
CA ALA A 97 7.44 -15.03 -11.12
C ALA A 97 8.35 -14.26 -10.14
N VAL A 98 8.26 -14.61 -8.86
CA VAL A 98 9.14 -14.05 -7.83
C VAL A 98 10.01 -15.16 -7.25
N SER A 99 11.25 -14.81 -6.94
CA SER A 99 12.11 -15.70 -6.17
C SER A 99 11.64 -15.66 -4.72
N THR A 100 11.38 -16.82 -4.12
CA THR A 100 11.07 -16.94 -2.68
C THR A 100 12.31 -16.82 -1.80
N SER A 101 13.49 -16.54 -2.39
CA SER A 101 14.68 -16.18 -1.62
C SER A 101 14.45 -14.87 -0.86
N LEU A 102 14.84 -14.82 0.41
CA LEU A 102 14.71 -13.64 1.27
C LEU A 102 15.71 -12.51 0.92
N ALA A 103 16.33 -12.56 -0.25
CA ALA A 103 17.24 -11.52 -0.72
C ALA A 103 16.43 -10.28 -1.08
N ARG A 104 16.50 -9.26 -0.21
CA ARG A 104 15.77 -8.01 -0.37
C ARG A 104 16.56 -6.96 -1.15
N GLY A 105 15.86 -6.01 -1.76
CA GLY A 105 16.40 -4.76 -2.29
C GLY A 105 16.88 -4.79 -3.74
N ILE A 106 16.80 -5.94 -4.42
CA ILE A 106 17.20 -6.06 -5.84
C ILE A 106 16.00 -5.85 -6.76
N ASP A 107 14.88 -6.51 -6.47
CA ASP A 107 13.68 -6.49 -7.29
C ASP A 107 12.46 -6.21 -6.42
N TRP A 108 11.78 -5.10 -6.73
CA TRP A 108 10.63 -4.63 -5.95
C TRP A 108 9.47 -5.64 -5.88
N LYS A 109 9.34 -6.55 -6.86
CA LYS A 109 8.29 -7.58 -6.85
C LYS A 109 8.57 -8.65 -5.80
N SER A 110 9.84 -9.04 -5.67
CA SER A 110 10.29 -9.95 -4.62
C SER A 110 10.17 -9.27 -3.24
N ASP A 111 10.53 -7.98 -3.15
CA ASP A 111 10.38 -7.21 -1.90
C ASP A 111 8.90 -7.05 -1.48
N LEU A 112 8.01 -6.78 -2.44
CA LEU A 112 6.56 -6.76 -2.19
C LEU A 112 6.07 -8.12 -1.69
N TRP A 113 6.50 -9.20 -2.35
CA TRP A 113 6.11 -10.55 -1.94
C TRP A 113 6.56 -10.84 -0.51
N VAL A 114 7.81 -10.52 -0.15
CA VAL A 114 8.31 -10.69 1.22
C VAL A 114 7.50 -9.86 2.21
N ALA A 115 7.21 -8.59 1.90
CA ALA A 115 6.44 -7.70 2.76
C ALA A 115 5.01 -8.19 3.04
N VAL A 116 4.41 -8.92 2.09
CA VAL A 116 3.02 -9.41 2.20
C VAL A 116 2.96 -10.84 2.75
N CYS A 117 3.84 -11.73 2.29
CA CYS A 117 3.78 -13.17 2.56
C CYS A 117 4.68 -13.62 3.71
N SER A 118 5.67 -12.81 4.08
CA SER A 118 6.56 -13.06 5.23
C SER A 118 6.77 -11.78 6.05
N PRO A 119 5.68 -11.13 6.50
CA PRO A 119 5.79 -9.90 7.27
C PRO A 119 6.61 -10.16 8.54
N SER A 120 7.61 -9.34 8.79
CA SER A 120 8.35 -9.39 10.05
C SER A 120 7.37 -9.18 11.20
N VAL A 121 7.29 -10.14 12.12
CA VAL A 121 6.67 -9.89 13.42
C VAL A 121 7.53 -8.87 14.15
N SER A 122 6.92 -7.75 14.54
CA SER A 122 7.56 -6.72 15.37
C SER A 122 7.61 -7.15 16.83
#